data_AF-A0A8C1XPW5-F1
#
_entry.id   AF-A0A8C1XPW5-F1
#
_cell.length_a   1.000
_cell.length_b   1.000
_cell.length_c   1.000
_cell.angle_alpha   90.00
_cell.angle_beta   90.00
_cell.angle_gamma   90.00
#
_symmetry.space_group_name_H-M   'P 1'
#
loop_
_entity.id
_entity.type
_entity.pdbx_description
1 polymer ?
#
loop_
_entity_poly.entity_id
_entity_poly.type
_entity_poly.pdbx_seq_one_letter_code
_entity_poly.pdbx_strand_id
1 'polypeptide(L)'
;MPVTEFAAEFGFRNLGSFLSELQYLSGSHCNSSDFEFSFFLSLTFVTMALNHILRFLLCLLTFKTGFNAEISVFVQTGTSVQLHIQTQELPEFVDLSWKNDKSEIIVRYTNEPKKVRLHSSYKDRVDFNDKTFSVTLKNMQKTDSGLYTARASGETENDIVTYRVSVIDAVEAPVLTVNSNWSSSDSCTVNFTCRAPELMINSSYQNNRCSPQEVTSHEIHTLILDCSEESIICNHSNPVSLKEDRINIKELCINKGAQEEVAECSSVYAQVEMQLKL
;
A
#
# COMPACT_ATOMS: atom_id res chain seq x y z
N MET A 1 2.41 12.26 1.03
CA MET A 1 3.03 13.49 1.57
C MET A 1 4.52 13.42 1.30
N PRO A 2 5.12 14.34 0.53
CA PRO A 2 6.51 14.21 0.13
C PRO A 2 7.46 14.59 1.28
N VAL A 3 8.56 13.85 1.36
CA VAL A 3 9.67 13.92 2.33
C VAL A 3 10.34 15.32 2.40
N THR A 4 9.96 16.24 1.51
CA THR A 4 10.44 17.62 1.43
C THR A 4 9.99 18.50 2.61
N GLU A 5 8.90 18.16 3.29
CA GLU A 5 8.33 19.02 4.35
C GLU A 5 9.02 18.79 5.72
N PHE A 6 9.49 17.58 6.00
CA PHE A 6 10.22 17.25 7.25
C PHE A 6 11.65 17.82 7.29
N ALA A 7 12.33 17.92 6.15
CA ALA A 7 13.70 18.41 6.09
C ALA A 7 13.80 19.94 6.25
N ALA A 8 12.76 20.69 5.86
CA ALA A 8 12.71 22.13 6.03
C ALA A 8 12.52 22.52 7.50
N GLU A 9 11.61 21.87 8.24
CA GLU A 9 11.37 22.18 9.66
C GLU A 9 12.57 21.90 10.57
N PHE A 10 13.37 20.87 10.27
CA PHE A 10 14.57 20.54 11.05
C PHE A 10 15.72 21.53 10.83
N GLY A 11 15.85 22.10 9.63
CA GLY A 11 16.89 23.08 9.30
C GLY A 11 16.68 24.43 9.96
N PHE A 12 15.43 24.91 10.07
CA PHE A 12 15.12 26.21 10.67
C PHE A 12 15.20 26.22 12.20
N ARG A 13 14.86 25.10 12.88
CA ARG A 13 14.96 25.01 14.35
C ARG A 13 16.39 25.12 14.87
N ASN A 14 17.37 24.60 14.13
CA ASN A 14 18.79 24.66 14.50
C ASN A 14 19.43 26.04 14.25
N LEU A 15 18.93 26.83 13.29
CA LEU A 15 19.42 28.20 13.07
C LEU A 15 18.95 29.15 14.20
N GLY A 16 17.73 28.95 14.69
CA GLY A 16 17.14 29.75 15.77
C GLY A 16 17.83 29.55 17.13
N SER A 17 18.25 28.32 17.45
CA SER A 17 19.01 28.07 18.69
C SER A 17 20.41 28.67 18.65
N PHE A 18 21.05 28.67 17.46
CA PHE A 18 22.40 29.19 17.27
C PHE A 18 22.51 30.72 17.44
N LEU A 19 21.49 31.46 16.99
CA LEU A 19 21.42 32.92 17.21
C LEU A 19 21.21 33.27 18.69
N SER A 20 20.53 32.41 19.46
CA SER A 20 20.31 32.64 20.90
C SER A 20 21.57 32.40 21.76
N GLU A 21 22.47 31.49 21.35
CA GLU A 21 23.75 31.27 22.03
C GLU A 21 24.78 32.37 21.74
N LEU A 22 24.75 32.99 20.56
CA LEU A 22 25.61 34.13 20.22
C LEU A 22 25.29 35.39 21.04
N GLN A 23 24.03 35.59 21.45
CA GLN A 23 23.64 36.69 22.35
C GLN A 23 24.09 36.46 23.80
N TYR A 24 24.38 35.23 24.20
CA TYR A 24 24.79 34.90 25.57
C TYR A 24 26.29 35.16 25.81
N LEU A 25 27.10 35.20 24.74
CA LEU A 25 28.55 35.40 24.82
C LEU A 25 29.01 36.86 24.79
N SER A 26 28.10 37.84 24.65
CA SER A 26 28.44 39.27 24.71
C SER A 26 28.48 39.85 26.13
N GLY A 27 28.31 39.02 27.17
CA GLY A 27 28.06 39.46 28.56
C GLY A 27 29.23 39.40 29.54
N SER A 28 30.41 38.89 29.17
CA SER A 28 31.51 38.75 30.14
C SER A 28 32.90 38.93 29.51
N HIS A 29 33.64 39.93 30.02
CA HIS A 29 35.08 40.23 29.88
C HIS A 29 35.86 39.52 28.74
N CYS A 30 36.19 40.26 27.68
CA CYS A 30 36.98 39.80 26.53
C CYS A 30 38.50 39.95 26.76
N ASN A 31 39.26 38.87 26.57
CA ASN A 31 40.69 38.91 26.21
C ASN A 31 40.84 38.83 24.68
N SER A 32 41.79 39.57 24.12
CA SER A 32 42.04 39.66 22.66
C SER A 32 42.35 38.31 21.98
N SER A 33 42.84 37.31 22.73
CA SER A 33 43.14 35.97 22.22
C SER A 33 41.89 35.11 22.03
N ASP A 34 40.83 35.34 22.81
CA ASP A 34 39.58 34.57 22.73
C ASP A 34 38.71 35.03 21.55
N PHE A 35 38.85 36.29 21.14
CA PHE A 35 38.18 36.86 19.97
C PHE A 35 38.75 36.31 18.66
N GLU A 36 40.08 36.23 18.54
CA GLU A 36 40.75 35.60 17.39
C GLU A 36 40.37 34.11 17.30
N PHE A 37 40.39 33.39 18.41
CA PHE A 37 40.06 31.96 18.43
C PHE A 37 38.60 31.68 18.06
N SER A 38 37.66 32.48 18.59
CA SER A 38 36.23 32.42 18.22
C SER A 38 36.00 32.78 16.75
N PHE A 39 36.73 33.78 16.23
CA PHE A 39 36.67 34.17 14.82
C PHE A 39 37.16 33.05 13.89
N PHE A 40 38.31 32.42 14.20
CA PHE A 40 38.82 31.28 13.44
C PHE A 40 37.88 30.05 13.49
N LEU A 41 37.28 29.78 14.64
CA LEU A 41 36.30 28.69 14.77
C LEU A 41 35.04 28.99 13.92
N SER A 42 34.52 30.21 13.98
CA SER A 42 33.37 30.63 13.16
C SER A 42 33.67 30.55 11.64
N LEU A 43 34.86 30.96 11.22
CA LEU A 43 35.27 30.92 9.81
C LEU A 43 35.46 29.47 9.31
N THR A 44 35.98 28.58 10.14
CA THR A 44 36.08 27.15 9.81
C THR A 44 34.71 26.48 9.73
N PHE A 45 33.75 26.82 10.61
CA PHE A 45 32.37 26.35 10.49
C PHE A 45 31.65 26.86 9.24
N VAL A 46 31.82 28.15 8.91
CA VAL A 46 31.22 28.75 7.70
C VAL A 46 31.80 28.10 6.43
N THR A 47 33.11 27.86 6.38
CA THR A 47 33.75 27.19 5.22
C THR A 47 33.33 25.72 5.10
N MET A 48 33.15 25.00 6.22
CA MET A 48 32.58 23.65 6.20
C MET A 48 31.13 23.65 5.71
N ALA A 49 30.28 24.56 6.21
CA ALA A 49 28.89 24.68 5.77
C ALA A 49 28.76 25.01 4.28
N LEU A 50 29.58 25.95 3.77
CA LEU A 50 29.63 26.29 2.35
C LEU A 50 30.08 25.11 1.48
N ASN A 51 31.03 24.30 1.96
CA ASN A 51 31.47 23.09 1.25
C ASN A 51 30.38 22.01 1.22
N HIS A 52 29.61 21.84 2.31
CA HIS A 52 28.46 20.94 2.35
C HIS A 52 27.33 21.41 1.42
N ILE A 53 27.02 22.72 1.40
CA ILE A 53 26.03 23.30 0.49
C ILE A 53 26.50 23.17 -0.96
N LEU A 54 27.78 23.42 -1.26
CA LEU A 54 28.34 23.25 -2.59
C LEU A 54 28.31 21.79 -3.04
N ARG A 55 28.67 20.84 -2.17
CA ARG A 55 28.52 19.40 -2.42
C ARG A 55 27.07 19.01 -2.65
N PHE A 56 26.13 19.57 -1.89
CA PHE A 56 24.70 19.33 -2.06
C PHE A 56 24.18 19.89 -3.39
N LEU A 57 24.59 21.10 -3.78
CA LEU A 57 24.27 21.71 -5.08
C LEU A 57 24.89 20.92 -6.25
N LEU A 58 26.15 20.49 -6.12
CA LEU A 58 26.80 19.58 -7.08
C LEU A 58 26.05 18.24 -7.16
N CYS A 59 25.57 17.71 -6.03
CA CYS A 59 24.74 16.50 -6.00
C CYS A 59 23.42 16.72 -6.77
N LEU A 60 22.73 17.84 -6.54
CA LEU A 60 21.52 18.23 -7.27
C LEU A 60 21.75 18.39 -8.78
N LEU A 61 22.92 18.89 -9.19
CA LEU A 61 23.31 18.97 -10.61
C LEU A 61 23.63 17.58 -11.21
N THR A 62 24.04 16.60 -10.40
CA THR A 62 24.20 15.19 -10.83
C THR A 62 22.91 14.37 -10.82
N PHE A 63 21.84 14.83 -10.15
CA PHE A 63 20.48 14.24 -10.19
C PHE A 63 19.71 14.54 -11.49
N LYS A 64 20.41 14.61 -12.63
CA LYS A 64 19.83 14.53 -13.97
C LYS A 64 19.99 13.12 -14.54
N THR A 65 19.94 12.09 -13.69
CA THR A 65 19.76 10.72 -14.16
C THR A 65 18.28 10.50 -14.36
N GLY A 66 17.84 10.53 -15.62
CA GLY A 66 16.55 10.00 -16.03
C GLY A 66 16.53 8.50 -15.73
N PHE A 67 16.22 8.15 -14.48
CA PHE A 67 15.85 6.80 -14.13
C PHE A 67 14.49 6.58 -14.79
N ASN A 68 14.46 5.85 -15.90
CA ASN A 68 13.22 5.23 -16.38
C ASN A 68 12.84 4.17 -15.35
N ALA A 69 12.30 4.62 -14.21
CA ALA A 69 11.84 3.76 -13.15
C ALA A 69 10.73 2.88 -13.72
N GLU A 70 10.92 1.58 -13.61
CA GLU A 70 9.93 0.60 -13.99
C GLU A 70 8.71 0.73 -13.08
N ILE A 71 7.51 0.80 -13.67
CA ILE A 71 6.25 0.99 -12.94
C ILE A 71 5.57 -0.37 -12.76
N SER A 72 5.45 -0.83 -11.52
CA SER A 72 4.75 -2.08 -11.20
C SER A 72 3.23 -1.90 -11.19
N VAL A 73 2.52 -2.80 -11.88
CA VAL A 73 1.06 -2.83 -11.97
C VAL A 73 0.58 -4.26 -11.75
N PHE A 74 -0.34 -4.45 -10.79
CA PHE A 74 -1.00 -5.72 -10.55
C PHE A 74 -2.36 -5.76 -11.25
N VAL A 75 -2.65 -6.88 -11.90
CA VAL A 75 -3.89 -7.06 -12.68
C VAL A 75 -4.53 -8.38 -12.30
N GLN A 76 -5.83 -8.39 -12.08
CA GLN A 76 -6.55 -9.63 -11.81
C GLN A 76 -6.70 -10.44 -13.11
N THR A 77 -6.44 -11.76 -13.05
CA THR A 77 -6.66 -12.68 -14.18
C THR A 77 -8.06 -12.50 -14.79
N GLY A 78 -8.14 -12.46 -16.12
CA GLY A 78 -9.36 -12.26 -16.90
C GLY A 78 -9.82 -10.81 -17.04
N THR A 79 -9.21 -9.86 -16.33
CA THR A 79 -9.56 -8.43 -16.41
C THR A 79 -8.71 -7.68 -17.44
N SER A 80 -8.85 -6.36 -17.53
CA SER A 80 -8.12 -5.51 -18.47
C SER A 80 -7.25 -4.50 -17.72
N VAL A 81 -6.16 -4.05 -18.35
CA VAL A 81 -5.27 -3.01 -17.82
C VAL A 81 -5.00 -1.97 -18.88
N GLN A 82 -4.99 -0.69 -18.48
CA GLN A 82 -4.60 0.41 -19.34
C GLN A 82 -3.23 0.94 -18.93
N LEU A 83 -2.29 0.96 -19.88
CA LEU A 83 -0.93 1.46 -19.70
C LEU A 83 -0.81 2.83 -20.36
N HIS A 84 -0.54 3.84 -19.53
CA HIS A 84 -0.48 5.24 -19.96
C HIS A 84 0.95 5.68 -20.22
N ILE A 85 1.11 6.62 -21.14
CA ILE A 85 2.31 7.45 -21.22
C ILE A 85 2.11 8.65 -20.30
N GLN A 86 2.95 8.77 -19.26
CA GLN A 86 2.80 9.78 -18.20
C GLN A 86 3.61 11.07 -18.46
N THR A 87 4.41 11.10 -19.53
CA THR A 87 5.30 12.23 -19.84
C THR A 87 4.52 13.40 -20.45
N GLN A 88 4.75 14.62 -19.95
CA GLN A 88 4.08 15.84 -20.45
C GLN A 88 4.49 16.20 -21.89
N GLU A 89 5.73 15.91 -22.28
CA GLU A 89 6.23 16.14 -23.63
C GLU A 89 6.89 14.87 -24.17
N LEU A 90 6.36 14.37 -25.29
CA LEU A 90 6.97 13.26 -26.03
C LEU A 90 8.14 13.79 -26.88
N PRO A 91 9.23 13.02 -27.01
CA PRO A 91 10.26 13.34 -28.00
C PRO A 91 9.66 13.33 -29.40
N GLU A 92 10.29 14.02 -30.35
CA GLU A 92 9.90 13.89 -31.76
C GLU A 92 10.10 12.44 -32.23
N PHE A 93 9.10 11.87 -32.89
CA PHE A 93 9.14 10.48 -33.35
C PHE A 93 8.50 10.31 -34.73
N VAL A 94 9.04 9.36 -35.49
CA VAL A 94 8.42 8.85 -36.72
C VAL A 94 7.43 7.75 -36.37
N ASP A 95 7.84 6.83 -35.50
CA ASP A 95 7.04 5.71 -35.01
C ASP A 95 7.01 5.69 -33.47
N LEU A 96 5.84 5.37 -32.91
CA LEU A 96 5.67 5.00 -31.50
C LEU A 96 5.19 3.55 -31.45
N SER A 97 5.81 2.73 -30.60
CA SER A 97 5.42 1.33 -30.45
C SER A 97 5.32 0.91 -29.00
N TRP A 98 4.35 0.03 -28.72
CA TRP A 98 4.33 -0.76 -27.49
C TRP A 98 4.90 -2.13 -27.78
N LYS A 99 5.81 -2.59 -26.91
CA LYS A 99 6.45 -3.91 -26.99
C LYS A 99 6.24 -4.69 -25.70
N ASN A 100 6.11 -5.99 -25.81
CA ASN A 100 6.13 -6.89 -24.66
C ASN A 100 7.57 -7.23 -24.23
N ASP A 101 7.68 -8.07 -23.20
CA ASP A 101 8.93 -8.57 -22.61
C ASP A 101 9.85 -9.28 -23.63
N LYS A 102 9.27 -9.89 -24.65
CA LYS A 102 9.96 -10.55 -25.77
C LYS A 102 10.35 -9.60 -26.90
N SER A 103 10.16 -8.30 -26.71
CA SER A 103 10.35 -7.26 -27.73
C SER A 103 9.42 -7.39 -28.95
N GLU A 104 8.35 -8.18 -28.85
CA GLU A 104 7.34 -8.27 -29.90
C GLU A 104 6.50 -6.99 -29.90
N ILE A 105 6.31 -6.42 -31.07
CA ILE A 105 5.49 -5.21 -31.23
C ILE A 105 4.02 -5.60 -31.03
N ILE A 106 3.36 -4.96 -30.06
CA ILE A 106 1.93 -5.11 -29.80
C ILE A 106 1.14 -4.21 -30.76
N VAL A 107 1.54 -2.94 -30.81
CA VAL A 107 0.98 -1.91 -31.69
C VAL A 107 2.07 -0.93 -32.09
N ARG A 108 2.00 -0.46 -33.34
CA ARG A 108 2.82 0.64 -33.87
C ARG A 108 1.93 1.74 -34.41
N TYR A 109 2.24 2.98 -34.04
CA TYR A 109 1.64 4.19 -34.57
C TYR A 109 2.70 4.98 -35.33
N THR A 110 2.45 5.27 -36.60
CA THR A 110 3.31 6.12 -37.43
C THR A 110 2.72 7.53 -37.46
N ASN A 111 3.50 8.54 -37.04
CA ASN A 111 3.01 9.91 -36.86
C ASN A 111 2.54 10.55 -38.17
N GLU A 112 3.24 10.31 -39.27
CA GLU A 112 2.83 10.73 -40.61
C GLU A 112 2.80 9.48 -41.51
N PRO A 113 1.61 8.96 -41.91
CA PRO A 113 0.34 9.66 -42.08
C PRO A 113 -0.70 9.40 -40.96
N LYS A 114 -0.31 9.29 -39.69
CA LYS A 114 -1.20 8.93 -38.56
C LYS A 114 -1.83 7.54 -38.70
N LYS A 115 -1.00 6.52 -38.89
CA LYS A 115 -1.44 5.14 -39.14
C LYS A 115 -1.15 4.24 -37.96
N VAL A 116 -2.19 3.57 -37.45
CA VAL A 116 -2.08 2.50 -36.44
C VAL A 116 -1.95 1.14 -37.11
N ARG A 117 -1.04 0.30 -36.61
CA ARG A 117 -0.88 -1.11 -37.00
C ARG A 117 -0.75 -1.97 -35.75
N LEU A 118 -1.78 -2.78 -35.51
CA LEU A 118 -1.77 -3.82 -34.47
C LEU A 118 -1.10 -5.07 -35.00
N HIS A 119 -0.36 -5.76 -34.14
CA HIS A 119 0.13 -7.09 -34.44
C HIS A 119 -1.04 -8.09 -34.46
N SER A 120 -0.97 -9.08 -35.35
CA SER A 120 -2.09 -10.00 -35.62
C SER A 120 -2.54 -10.76 -34.37
N SER A 121 -1.61 -11.17 -33.50
CA SER A 121 -1.91 -11.86 -32.24
C SER A 121 -2.65 -11.00 -31.21
N TYR A 122 -2.62 -9.67 -31.37
CA TYR A 122 -3.19 -8.71 -30.42
C TYR A 122 -4.45 -8.01 -30.94
N LYS A 123 -4.89 -8.31 -32.17
CA LYS A 123 -5.96 -7.58 -32.87
C LYS A 123 -7.27 -7.49 -32.06
N ASP A 124 -7.65 -8.55 -31.36
CA ASP A 124 -8.90 -8.60 -30.57
C ASP A 124 -8.65 -8.42 -29.06
N ARG A 125 -7.38 -8.32 -28.65
CA ARG A 125 -6.95 -8.23 -27.25
C ARG A 125 -6.46 -6.84 -26.84
N VAL A 126 -6.35 -5.91 -27.78
CA VAL A 126 -5.76 -4.58 -27.54
C VAL A 126 -6.61 -3.48 -28.15
N ASP A 127 -6.90 -2.46 -27.34
CA ASP A 127 -7.34 -1.16 -27.84
C ASP A 127 -6.20 -0.16 -27.71
N PHE A 128 -5.99 0.63 -28.75
CA PHE A 128 -5.00 1.71 -28.77
C PHE A 128 -5.69 3.06 -28.89
N ASN A 129 -5.29 4.01 -28.05
CA ASN A 129 -5.76 5.39 -28.12
C ASN A 129 -4.72 6.24 -28.87
N ASP A 130 -5.07 6.76 -30.04
CA ASP A 130 -4.18 7.55 -30.90
C ASP A 130 -3.95 9.00 -30.42
N LYS A 131 -4.72 9.46 -29.43
CA LYS A 131 -4.55 10.79 -28.81
C LYS A 131 -3.59 10.77 -27.63
N THR A 132 -3.67 9.71 -26.81
CA THR A 132 -2.86 9.57 -25.59
C THR A 132 -1.73 8.55 -25.74
N PHE A 133 -1.71 7.81 -26.84
CA PHE A 133 -0.78 6.71 -27.14
C PHE A 133 -0.80 5.56 -26.10
N SER A 134 -1.85 5.49 -25.28
CA SER A 134 -2.04 4.44 -24.29
C SER A 134 -2.57 3.15 -24.92
N VAL A 135 -2.22 2.01 -24.34
CA VAL A 135 -2.77 0.70 -24.70
C VAL A 135 -3.65 0.16 -23.59
N THR A 136 -4.79 -0.41 -23.96
CA THR A 136 -5.62 -1.23 -23.07
C THR A 136 -5.44 -2.69 -23.48
N LEU A 137 -4.82 -3.50 -22.62
CA LEU A 137 -4.68 -4.94 -22.80
C LEU A 137 -5.88 -5.63 -22.14
N LYS A 138 -6.60 -6.47 -22.89
CA LYS A 138 -7.85 -7.12 -22.47
C LYS A 138 -7.64 -8.59 -22.12
N ASN A 139 -8.48 -9.09 -21.21
CA ASN A 139 -8.54 -10.49 -20.80
C ASN A 139 -7.13 -11.02 -20.44
N MET A 140 -6.49 -10.33 -19.51
CA MET A 140 -5.11 -10.59 -19.09
C MET A 140 -5.00 -11.96 -18.44
N GLN A 141 -4.02 -12.75 -18.89
CA GLN A 141 -3.70 -14.07 -18.35
C GLN A 141 -2.34 -14.02 -17.65
N LYS A 142 -2.09 -14.98 -16.74
CA LYS A 142 -0.79 -15.08 -16.04
C LYS A 142 0.41 -15.08 -16.99
N THR A 143 0.26 -15.73 -18.15
CA THR A 143 1.28 -15.79 -19.21
C THR A 143 1.56 -14.46 -19.91
N ASP A 144 0.67 -13.48 -19.75
CA ASP A 144 0.86 -12.12 -20.27
C ASP A 144 1.60 -11.22 -19.25
N SER A 145 1.98 -11.74 -18.08
CA SER A 145 2.83 -11.02 -17.13
C SER A 145 4.21 -10.78 -17.74
N GLY A 146 4.79 -9.62 -17.48
CA GLY A 146 6.08 -9.24 -18.03
C GLY A 146 6.25 -7.73 -18.17
N LEU A 147 7.30 -7.35 -18.88
CA LEU A 147 7.58 -5.96 -19.22
C LEU A 147 6.72 -5.49 -20.39
N TYR A 148 6.22 -4.27 -20.30
CA TYR A 148 5.55 -3.59 -21.39
C TYR A 148 6.18 -2.21 -21.55
N THR A 149 6.81 -1.97 -22.70
CA THR A 149 7.58 -0.75 -22.95
C THR A 149 6.99 0.03 -24.10
N ALA A 150 6.73 1.31 -23.88
CA ALA A 150 6.45 2.28 -24.94
C ALA A 150 7.77 2.89 -25.41
N ARG A 151 8.03 2.81 -26.72
CA ARG A 151 9.24 3.34 -27.36
C ARG A 151 8.89 4.29 -28.49
N ALA A 152 9.52 5.46 -28.47
CA ALA A 152 9.55 6.41 -29.58
C ALA A 152 10.78 6.14 -30.46
N SER A 153 10.58 6.08 -31.77
CA SER A 153 11.63 5.87 -32.76
C SER A 153 11.60 7.01 -33.78
N GLY A 154 12.71 7.74 -33.86
CA GLY A 154 12.96 8.82 -34.83
C GLY A 154 14.43 8.77 -35.28
N GLU A 155 15.16 9.86 -35.08
CA GLU A 155 16.63 9.86 -35.22
C GLU A 155 17.31 8.94 -34.19
N THR A 156 16.69 8.80 -33.02
CA THR A 156 17.12 7.91 -31.94
C THR A 156 15.95 7.06 -31.47
N GLU A 157 16.27 5.94 -30.82
CA GLU A 157 15.29 5.12 -30.11
C GLU A 157 15.27 5.53 -28.63
N ASN A 158 14.09 5.89 -28.13
CA ASN A 158 13.91 6.34 -26.75
C ASN A 158 12.79 5.53 -26.08
N ASP A 159 13.13 4.83 -25.00
CA ASP A 159 12.13 4.23 -24.11
C ASP A 159 11.45 5.34 -23.30
N ILE A 160 10.14 5.45 -23.47
CA ILE A 160 9.32 6.50 -22.85
C ILE A 160 8.85 6.05 -21.47
N VAL A 161 8.36 4.82 -21.36
CA VAL A 161 7.89 4.21 -20.11
C VAL A 161 7.96 2.70 -20.20
N THR A 162 8.29 2.06 -19.07
CA THR A 162 8.27 0.60 -18.92
C THR A 162 7.41 0.23 -17.72
N TYR A 163 6.45 -0.67 -17.94
CA TYR A 163 5.59 -1.23 -16.91
C TYR A 163 5.98 -2.68 -16.62
N ARG A 164 6.07 -3.05 -15.33
CA ARG A 164 6.03 -4.45 -14.88
C ARG A 164 4.59 -4.84 -14.64
N VAL A 165 4.01 -5.63 -15.54
CA VAL A 165 2.66 -6.13 -15.35
C VAL A 165 2.72 -7.51 -14.70
N SER A 166 2.12 -7.63 -13.52
CA SER A 166 1.97 -8.90 -12.79
C SER A 166 0.50 -9.30 -12.76
N VAL A 167 0.15 -10.34 -13.51
CA VAL A 167 -1.22 -10.86 -13.56
C VAL A 167 -1.37 -11.96 -12.51
N ILE A 168 -2.25 -11.74 -11.54
CA ILE A 168 -2.47 -12.64 -10.40
C ILE A 168 -3.96 -12.99 -10.25
N ASP A 169 -4.24 -14.13 -9.63
CA ASP A 169 -5.63 -14.51 -9.35
C ASP A 169 -6.19 -13.70 -8.18
N ALA A 170 -7.51 -13.60 -8.13
CA ALA A 170 -8.18 -13.16 -6.92
C ALA A 170 -7.95 -14.17 -5.79
N VAL A 171 -7.87 -13.68 -4.55
CA VAL A 171 -7.80 -14.52 -3.37
C VAL A 171 -9.08 -15.33 -3.18
N GLU A 172 -8.90 -16.55 -2.69
CA GLU A 172 -9.99 -17.35 -2.14
C GLU A 172 -10.42 -16.78 -0.78
N ALA A 173 -11.69 -16.99 -0.43
CA ALA A 173 -12.19 -16.60 0.87
C ALA A 173 -11.43 -17.34 1.97
N PRO A 174 -11.00 -16.65 3.04
CA PRO A 174 -10.42 -17.33 4.19
C PRO A 174 -11.47 -18.22 4.84
N VAL A 175 -11.01 -19.19 5.64
CA VAL A 175 -11.87 -20.07 6.42
C VAL A 175 -11.66 -19.76 7.88
N LEU A 176 -12.69 -19.20 8.51
CA LEU A 176 -12.72 -18.90 9.93
C LEU A 176 -13.39 -20.06 10.68
N THR A 177 -12.61 -20.80 11.45
CA THR A 177 -13.03 -22.02 12.16
C THR A 177 -13.05 -21.80 13.66
N VAL A 178 -14.16 -22.13 14.33
CA VAL A 178 -14.22 -22.21 15.79
C VAL A 178 -13.60 -23.52 16.25
N ASN A 179 -12.58 -23.42 17.11
CA ASN A 179 -11.92 -24.59 17.69
C ASN A 179 -12.60 -25.01 19.00
N SER A 180 -12.96 -24.04 19.83
CA SER A 180 -13.70 -24.27 21.09
C SER A 180 -14.42 -22.99 21.51
N ASN A 181 -15.59 -23.13 22.11
CA ASN A 181 -16.28 -22.02 22.77
C ASN A 181 -16.59 -22.37 24.23
N TRP A 182 -16.60 -21.34 25.07
CA TRP A 182 -17.01 -21.41 26.46
C TRP A 182 -17.78 -20.14 26.79
N SER A 183 -18.99 -20.28 27.32
CA SER A 183 -19.79 -19.17 27.79
C SER A 183 -20.35 -19.44 29.19
N SER A 184 -20.31 -18.42 30.04
CA SER A 184 -20.95 -18.33 31.35
C SER A 184 -21.76 -17.03 31.45
N SER A 185 -22.37 -16.75 32.62
CA SER A 185 -23.15 -15.53 32.87
C SER A 185 -22.38 -14.25 32.54
N ASP A 186 -21.10 -14.20 32.90
CA ASP A 186 -20.30 -12.96 32.88
C ASP A 186 -19.12 -13.04 31.91
N SER A 187 -18.91 -14.17 31.25
CA SER A 187 -17.74 -14.36 30.41
C SER A 187 -18.04 -15.21 29.18
N CYS A 188 -17.47 -14.81 28.05
CA CYS A 188 -17.41 -15.64 26.85
C CYS A 188 -15.97 -15.71 26.36
N THR A 189 -15.54 -16.92 26.00
CA THR A 189 -14.22 -17.19 25.42
C THR A 189 -14.39 -18.08 24.20
N VAL A 190 -13.89 -17.63 23.05
CA VAL A 190 -13.95 -18.39 21.80
C VAL A 190 -12.55 -18.51 21.24
N ASN A 191 -12.05 -19.73 21.12
CA ASN A 191 -10.80 -20.01 20.40
C ASN A 191 -11.15 -20.32 18.96
N PHE A 192 -10.45 -19.67 18.03
CA PHE A 192 -10.70 -19.82 16.61
C PHE A 192 -9.40 -19.78 15.82
N THR A 193 -9.47 -20.30 14.60
CA THR A 193 -8.39 -20.25 13.63
C THR A 193 -8.92 -19.62 12.36
N CYS A 194 -8.20 -18.63 11.85
CA CYS A 194 -8.38 -18.18 10.47
C CYS A 194 -7.32 -18.82 9.58
N ARG A 195 -7.75 -19.41 8.46
CA ARG A 195 -6.86 -20.01 7.46
C ARG A 195 -7.08 -19.40 6.09
N ALA A 196 -5.99 -19.19 5.38
CA ALA A 196 -5.93 -18.92 3.95
C ALA A 196 -4.82 -19.80 3.34
N PRO A 197 -4.70 -19.91 2.02
CA PRO A 197 -3.58 -20.62 1.40
C PRO A 197 -2.25 -20.13 1.97
N GLU A 198 -1.47 -21.06 2.54
CA GLU A 198 -0.14 -20.83 3.15
C GLU A 198 -0.11 -19.87 4.36
N LEU A 199 -1.26 -19.38 4.84
CA LEU A 199 -1.37 -18.43 5.94
C LEU A 199 -2.33 -18.93 7.02
N MET A 200 -1.96 -18.75 8.28
CA MET A 200 -2.80 -19.16 9.41
C MET A 200 -2.61 -18.24 10.62
N ILE A 201 -3.72 -17.82 11.21
CA ILE A 201 -3.77 -17.11 12.48
C ILE A 201 -4.57 -17.94 13.47
N ASN A 202 -3.99 -18.23 14.63
CA ASN A 202 -4.70 -18.79 15.78
C ASN A 202 -4.89 -17.67 16.80
N SER A 203 -6.12 -17.47 17.27
CA SER A 203 -6.42 -16.43 18.25
C SER A 203 -7.60 -16.82 19.14
N SER A 204 -7.83 -16.00 20.16
CA SER A 204 -8.90 -16.17 21.13
C SER A 204 -9.65 -14.86 21.33
N TYR A 205 -10.97 -14.95 21.31
CA TYR A 205 -11.88 -13.88 21.67
C TYR A 205 -12.18 -13.93 23.16
N GLN A 206 -11.93 -12.84 23.88
CA GLN A 206 -12.23 -12.70 25.30
C GLN A 206 -12.48 -11.23 25.66
N ASN A 207 -13.38 -10.95 26.61
CA ASN A 207 -13.70 -9.57 27.04
C ASN A 207 -14.12 -8.65 25.87
N ASN A 208 -14.96 -9.19 24.99
CA ASN A 208 -15.50 -8.55 23.78
C ASN A 208 -14.46 -8.16 22.72
N ARG A 209 -13.25 -8.75 22.74
CA ARG A 209 -12.16 -8.39 21.83
C ARG A 209 -11.18 -9.55 21.59
N CYS A 210 -10.31 -9.39 20.61
CA CYS A 210 -9.12 -10.21 20.41
C CYS A 210 -7.93 -9.31 20.05
N SER A 211 -6.72 -9.86 20.09
CA SER A 211 -5.55 -9.14 19.59
C SER A 211 -5.60 -9.06 18.07
N PRO A 212 -5.57 -7.85 17.47
CA PRO A 212 -5.43 -7.71 16.02
C PRO A 212 -4.13 -8.36 15.57
N GLN A 213 -4.19 -9.13 14.49
CA GLN A 213 -3.04 -9.86 13.97
C GLN A 213 -3.00 -9.76 12.45
N GLU A 214 -1.79 -9.62 11.92
CA GLU A 214 -1.52 -9.60 10.49
C GLU A 214 -0.37 -10.56 10.21
N VAL A 215 -0.55 -11.40 9.19
CA VAL A 215 0.53 -12.23 8.64
C VAL A 215 0.57 -12.05 7.14
N THR A 216 1.79 -11.92 6.60
CA THR A 216 2.04 -11.72 5.18
C THR A 216 2.87 -12.87 4.60
N SER A 217 2.61 -13.21 3.34
CA SER A 217 3.33 -14.24 2.59
C SER A 217 3.71 -13.72 1.21
N HIS A 218 4.97 -13.99 0.81
CA HIS A 218 5.54 -13.63 -0.50
C HIS A 218 5.34 -12.16 -0.91
N GLU A 219 5.22 -11.24 0.06
CA GLU A 219 5.01 -9.79 -0.13
C GLU A 219 3.71 -9.40 -0.86
N ILE A 220 2.81 -10.35 -1.14
CA ILE A 220 1.58 -10.11 -1.90
C ILE A 220 0.32 -10.66 -1.25
N HIS A 221 0.43 -11.64 -0.34
CA HIS A 221 -0.73 -12.19 0.37
C HIS A 221 -0.72 -11.69 1.81
N THR A 222 -1.87 -11.19 2.27
CA THR A 222 -2.05 -10.70 3.64
C THR A 222 -3.28 -11.35 4.25
N LEU A 223 -3.15 -11.87 5.47
CA LEU A 223 -4.25 -12.33 6.30
C LEU A 223 -4.34 -11.45 7.55
N ILE A 224 -5.47 -10.76 7.71
CA ILE A 224 -5.74 -9.83 8.80
C ILE A 224 -6.88 -10.37 9.65
N LEU A 225 -6.70 -10.33 10.96
CA LEU A 225 -7.71 -10.70 11.94
C LEU A 225 -8.16 -9.47 12.74
N ASP A 226 -9.46 -9.23 12.77
CA ASP A 226 -10.10 -8.18 13.56
C ASP A 226 -11.30 -8.75 14.35
N CYS A 227 -11.47 -8.30 15.59
CA CYS A 227 -12.62 -8.67 16.42
C CYS A 227 -13.30 -7.43 17.00
N SER A 228 -14.63 -7.48 17.02
CA SER A 228 -15.50 -6.51 17.69
C SER A 228 -16.41 -7.21 18.71
N GLU A 229 -17.24 -6.44 19.42
CA GLU A 229 -18.25 -7.02 20.31
C GLU A 229 -19.27 -7.91 19.57
N GLU A 230 -19.46 -7.67 18.26
CA GLU A 230 -20.50 -8.34 17.48
C GLU A 230 -19.96 -9.48 16.60
N SER A 231 -18.71 -9.39 16.15
CA SER A 231 -18.18 -10.35 15.19
C SER A 231 -16.67 -10.51 15.24
N ILE A 232 -16.20 -11.69 14.82
CA ILE A 232 -14.81 -11.94 14.43
C ILE A 232 -14.78 -11.92 12.91
N ILE A 233 -13.85 -11.15 12.34
CA ILE A 233 -13.67 -10.98 10.90
C ILE A 233 -12.25 -11.41 10.56
N CYS A 234 -12.13 -12.25 9.56
CA CYS A 234 -10.84 -12.54 8.97
C CYS A 234 -10.82 -12.16 7.50
N ASN A 235 -9.83 -11.38 7.11
CA ASN A 235 -9.66 -10.83 5.78
C ASN A 235 -8.44 -11.43 5.12
N HIS A 236 -8.60 -12.04 3.95
CA HIS A 236 -7.50 -12.46 3.09
C HIS A 236 -7.47 -11.55 1.87
N SER A 237 -6.32 -10.93 1.62
CA SER A 237 -6.16 -9.99 0.52
C SER A 237 -4.86 -10.20 -0.26
N ASN A 238 -4.88 -9.70 -1.48
CA ASN A 238 -3.71 -9.45 -2.31
C ASN A 238 -3.88 -8.10 -3.05
N PRO A 239 -2.90 -7.60 -3.82
CA PRO A 239 -3.00 -6.30 -4.48
C PRO A 239 -4.23 -6.08 -5.37
N VAL A 240 -4.93 -7.14 -5.79
CA VAL A 240 -6.06 -7.05 -6.73
C VAL A 240 -7.40 -7.42 -6.11
N SER A 241 -7.43 -8.02 -4.92
CA SER A 241 -8.66 -8.55 -4.35
C SER A 241 -8.61 -8.70 -2.84
N LEU A 242 -9.78 -8.66 -2.21
CA LEU A 242 -9.98 -8.91 -0.79
C LEU A 242 -11.22 -9.78 -0.62
N LYS A 243 -11.12 -10.79 0.24
CA LYS A 243 -12.24 -11.63 0.67
C LYS A 243 -12.23 -11.75 2.18
N GLU A 244 -13.42 -11.89 2.75
CA GLU A 244 -13.59 -12.01 4.19
C GLU A 244 -14.43 -13.23 4.55
N ASP A 245 -14.22 -13.73 5.76
CA ASP A 245 -15.11 -14.64 6.45
C ASP A 245 -15.39 -14.10 7.85
N ARG A 246 -16.61 -14.34 8.34
CA ARG A 246 -17.14 -13.70 9.53
C ARG A 246 -17.91 -14.68 10.39
N ILE A 247 -17.67 -14.57 11.69
CA ILE A 247 -18.44 -15.25 12.71
C ILE A 247 -19.16 -14.22 13.57
N ASN A 248 -20.46 -14.39 13.76
CA ASN A 248 -21.25 -13.58 14.67
C ASN A 248 -21.08 -14.08 16.11
N ILE A 249 -20.62 -13.21 17.00
CA ILE A 249 -20.37 -13.56 18.40
C ILE A 249 -21.67 -13.92 19.13
N LYS A 250 -22.79 -13.27 18.79
CA LYS A 250 -24.12 -13.52 19.42
C LYS A 250 -24.59 -14.97 19.26
N GLU A 251 -24.16 -15.67 18.21
CA GLU A 251 -24.51 -17.08 17.97
C GLU A 251 -23.67 -18.04 18.82
N LEU A 252 -22.48 -17.63 19.24
CA LEU A 252 -21.55 -18.45 20.01
C LEU A 252 -21.63 -18.17 21.51
N CYS A 253 -21.78 -16.89 21.88
CA CYS A 253 -21.87 -16.40 23.24
C CYS A 253 -23.35 -16.22 23.62
N ILE A 254 -24.08 -17.33 23.72
CA ILE A 254 -25.46 -17.30 24.20
C ILE A 254 -25.44 -17.21 25.72
N ASN A 255 -26.10 -16.18 26.27
CA ASN A 255 -26.40 -16.09 27.69
C ASN A 255 -27.37 -17.22 28.07
N LYS A 256 -26.84 -18.38 28.43
CA LYS A 256 -27.66 -19.52 28.91
C LYS A 256 -28.50 -19.15 30.15
N GLY A 257 -28.07 -18.16 30.94
CA GLY A 257 -28.81 -17.67 32.10
C GLY A 257 -30.19 -17.08 31.77
N ALA A 258 -30.38 -16.49 30.59
CA ALA A 258 -31.68 -15.92 30.21
C ALA A 258 -32.70 -17.00 29.81
N GLN A 259 -32.25 -18.18 29.35
CA GLN A 259 -33.16 -19.29 29.04
C GLN A 259 -33.55 -20.09 30.29
N GLU A 260 -32.65 -20.22 31.27
CA GLU A 260 -32.97 -20.82 32.57
C GLU A 260 -33.91 -19.93 33.41
N GLU A 261 -33.67 -18.61 33.47
CA GLU A 261 -34.59 -17.68 34.17
C GLU A 261 -35.99 -17.64 33.53
N VAL A 262 -36.10 -17.71 32.21
CA VAL A 262 -37.41 -17.74 31.52
C VAL A 262 -38.14 -19.07 31.75
N ALA A 263 -37.41 -20.19 31.81
CA ALA A 263 -37.99 -21.49 32.15
C ALA A 263 -38.44 -21.56 33.62
N GLU A 264 -37.64 -21.02 34.53
CA GLU A 264 -37.94 -20.95 35.96
C GLU A 264 -39.14 -20.01 36.22
N CYS A 265 -39.16 -18.82 35.62
CA CYS A 265 -40.26 -17.87 35.74
C CYS A 265 -41.58 -18.41 35.14
N SER A 266 -41.51 -19.13 34.01
CA SER A 266 -42.69 -19.79 33.41
C SER A 266 -43.24 -20.91 34.31
N SER A 267 -42.37 -21.65 34.99
CA SER A 267 -42.78 -22.71 35.92
C SER A 267 -43.49 -22.16 37.17
N VAL A 268 -43.00 -21.04 37.71
CA VAL A 268 -43.61 -20.34 38.86
C VAL A 268 -44.97 -19.75 38.47
N TYR A 269 -45.08 -19.14 37.28
CA TYR A 269 -46.36 -18.60 36.79
C TYR A 269 -47.43 -19.70 36.63
N ALA A 270 -47.04 -20.85 36.08
CA ALA A 270 -47.93 -22.01 35.93
C ALA A 270 -48.38 -22.60 37.29
N GLN A 271 -47.50 -22.61 38.30
CA GLN A 271 -47.85 -23.01 39.66
C GLN A 271 -48.83 -22.04 40.32
N VAL A 272 -48.63 -20.72 40.15
CA VAL A 272 -49.52 -19.69 40.69
C VAL A 272 -50.91 -19.74 40.03
N GLU A 273 -50.99 -19.94 38.71
CA GLU A 273 -52.28 -20.12 38.03
C GLU A 273 -53.05 -21.36 38.52
N MET A 274 -52.35 -22.43 38.86
CA MET A 274 -52.98 -23.66 39.37
C MET A 274 -53.56 -23.47 40.78
N GLN A 275 -52.92 -22.64 41.61
CA GLN A 275 -53.38 -22.29 42.96
C GLN A 275 -54.58 -21.32 42.97
N LEU A 276 -54.73 -20.49 41.93
CA LEU A 276 -55.85 -19.53 41.79
C LEU A 276 -57.13 -20.14 41.20
N LYS A 277 -57.08 -21.39 40.71
CA LYS A 277 -58.23 -22.12 40.11
C LYS A 277 -58.90 -23.12 41.08
N LEU A 278 -58.49 -23.15 42.35
CA LEU A 278 -59.10 -23.89 43.46
C LEU A 278 -59.86 -22.93 44.38
#